data_AF-S4XKI8-F1
#
_entry.id   AF-S4XKI8-F1
#
_cell.length_a   1.000
_cell.length_b   1.000
_cell.length_c   1.000
_cell.angle_alpha   90.00
_cell.angle_beta   90.00
_cell.angle_gamma   90.00
#
_symmetry.space_group_name_H-M   'P 1'
#
loop_
_entity.id
_entity.type
_entity.pdbx_description
1 polymer ?
#
loop_
_entity_poly.entity_id
_entity_poly.type
_entity_poly.pdbx_seq_one_letter_code
_entity_poly.pdbx_strand_id
1 'polypeptide(L)'
;MAEQVIHGDGWAVGTDGVRRWGTLGAAGLFLTTVEDGMTLLLVQHRAMWTNFGGTWGIPGGAVDVGEDAIAAALRETMEETGVDPADVTVTGSEVTARVPLDHVLRRVPLTAGELPLAAPVTDAVAGGLGLFDALQAHPVTHPVTGHRLVATIDGELCWEVPDHTVREWTYTTVLGTASRLLELTPTAESTDLAWCPLDEVAELRLLPPFREALPGLRELLSRQ
;
A
#
# COMPACT_ATOMS: atom_id res chain seq x y z
N MET A 1 -24.91 -5.96 -12.12
CA MET A 1 -23.51 -6.45 -12.12
C MET A 1 -22.68 -5.28 -11.64
N ALA A 2 -21.89 -5.44 -10.59
CA ALA A 2 -21.03 -4.37 -10.11
C ALA A 2 -20.07 -3.99 -11.25
N GLU A 3 -19.99 -2.71 -11.57
CA GLU A 3 -18.95 -2.18 -12.44
C GLU A 3 -17.64 -2.33 -11.67
N GLN A 4 -16.83 -3.30 -12.06
CA GLN A 4 -15.55 -3.55 -11.41
C GLN A 4 -14.65 -2.33 -11.73
N VAL A 5 -14.24 -1.61 -10.70
CA VAL A 5 -13.54 -0.33 -10.81
C VAL A 5 -12.07 -0.59 -11.10
N ILE A 6 -11.42 0.23 -11.93
CA ILE A 6 -9.97 0.16 -12.06
C ILE A 6 -9.38 0.62 -10.73
N HIS A 7 -8.81 -0.30 -9.96
CA HIS A 7 -8.26 0.02 -8.65
C HIS A 7 -6.92 0.75 -8.74
N GLY A 8 -6.59 1.51 -7.70
CA GLY A 8 -5.24 2.01 -7.43
C GLY A 8 -4.20 0.89 -7.33
N ASP A 9 -4.63 -0.31 -6.98
CA ASP A 9 -3.82 -1.51 -6.90
C ASP A 9 -3.07 -1.87 -8.20
N GLY A 10 -1.80 -2.23 -8.02
CA GLY A 10 -0.93 -2.67 -9.10
C GLY A 10 0.48 -2.10 -8.97
N TRP A 11 1.30 -2.34 -9.99
CA TRP A 11 2.72 -1.95 -9.97
C TRP A 11 2.95 -0.68 -10.77
N ALA A 12 3.53 0.34 -10.14
CA ALA A 12 4.19 1.43 -10.81
C ALA A 12 5.65 1.06 -11.11
N VAL A 13 6.06 1.12 -12.37
CA VAL A 13 7.40 0.73 -12.83
C VAL A 13 8.20 1.99 -13.15
N GLY A 14 9.20 2.27 -12.32
CA GLY A 14 10.07 3.42 -12.51
C GLY A 14 10.92 3.31 -13.78
N THR A 15 11.42 4.43 -14.29
CA THR A 15 12.43 4.42 -15.36
C THR A 15 13.74 3.72 -14.95
N ASP A 16 13.93 3.54 -13.63
CA ASP A 16 14.98 2.74 -13.00
C ASP A 16 14.70 1.23 -13.04
N GLY A 17 13.53 0.81 -13.53
CA GLY A 17 13.05 -0.58 -13.54
C GLY A 17 12.54 -1.08 -12.19
N VAL A 18 12.59 -0.26 -11.14
CA VAL A 18 12.14 -0.65 -9.80
C VAL A 18 10.63 -0.54 -9.70
N ARG A 19 9.99 -1.60 -9.19
CA ARG A 19 8.55 -1.66 -8.99
C ARG A 19 8.14 -1.10 -7.64
N ARG A 20 7.05 -0.33 -7.63
CA ARG A 20 6.43 0.28 -6.45
C ARG A 20 4.95 -0.02 -6.46
N TRP A 21 4.38 -0.26 -5.29
CA TRP A 21 2.96 -0.57 -5.19
C TRP A 21 2.12 0.72 -5.34
N GLY A 22 0.96 0.62 -5.97
CA GLY A 22 0.03 1.72 -6.19
C GLY A 22 0.25 2.41 -7.54
N THR A 23 -0.67 2.21 -8.47
CA THR A 23 -0.68 2.80 -9.81
C THR A 23 -1.09 4.29 -9.82
N LEU A 24 -1.60 4.80 -8.71
CA LEU A 24 -1.96 6.21 -8.50
C LEU A 24 -1.07 6.92 -7.46
N GLY A 25 0.02 6.27 -7.04
CA GLY A 25 0.77 6.69 -5.86
C GLY A 25 0.38 5.89 -4.62
N ALA A 26 0.99 6.23 -3.51
CA ALA A 26 0.72 5.64 -2.20
C ALA A 26 0.78 6.72 -1.12
N ALA A 27 0.17 6.44 0.03
CA ALA A 27 0.19 7.32 1.17
C ALA A 27 0.29 6.55 2.49
N GLY A 28 0.87 7.17 3.51
CA GLY A 28 0.96 6.57 4.84
C GLY A 28 0.84 7.61 5.95
N LEU A 29 0.41 7.16 7.12
CA LEU A 29 0.11 8.03 8.26
C LEU A 29 1.24 8.05 9.27
N PHE A 30 1.87 9.22 9.41
CA PHE A 30 2.78 9.53 10.49
C PHE A 30 1.96 9.96 11.71
N LEU A 31 1.41 8.97 12.42
CA LEU A 31 0.53 9.19 13.57
C LEU A 31 1.33 9.28 14.87
N THR A 32 1.23 10.41 15.55
CA THR A 32 1.86 10.60 16.86
C THR A 32 0.85 10.75 17.99
N THR A 33 1.29 10.43 19.20
CA THR A 33 0.59 10.77 20.45
C THR A 33 1.63 11.16 21.50
N VAL A 34 1.19 11.78 22.59
CA VAL A 34 2.04 12.10 23.74
C VAL A 34 1.60 11.27 24.94
N GLU A 35 2.53 10.54 25.54
CA GLU A 35 2.33 9.77 26.77
C GLU A 35 3.52 10.04 27.71
N ASP A 36 3.23 10.39 28.97
CA ASP A 36 4.23 10.74 29.98
C ASP A 36 5.29 11.78 29.52
N GLY A 37 4.87 12.72 28.66
CA GLY A 37 5.73 13.77 28.11
C GLY A 37 6.63 13.33 26.96
N MET A 38 6.53 12.07 26.51
CA MET A 38 7.24 11.54 25.35
C MET A 38 6.34 11.52 24.13
N THR A 39 6.88 11.92 22.97
CA THR A 39 6.18 11.74 21.69
C THR A 39 6.41 10.33 21.19
N LEU A 40 5.33 9.59 20.97
CA LEU A 40 5.35 8.24 20.42
C LEU A 40 4.85 8.27 18.97
N LEU A 41 5.47 7.49 18.10
CA LEU A 41 5.07 7.28 16.70
C LEU A 41 4.53 5.86 16.55
N LEU A 42 3.37 5.72 15.90
CA LEU A 42 2.88 4.44 15.45
C LEU A 42 3.76 3.92 14.30
N VAL A 43 4.37 2.76 14.51
CA VAL A 43 5.19 2.07 13.51
C VAL A 43 4.71 0.63 13.32
N GLN A 44 4.86 0.14 12.09
CA GLN A 44 4.49 -1.20 11.68
C GLN A 44 5.74 -1.96 11.22
N HIS A 45 5.90 -3.20 11.71
CA HIS A 45 6.94 -4.11 11.24
C HIS A 45 6.42 -4.93 10.06
N ARG A 46 7.05 -4.71 8.91
CA ARG A 46 6.66 -5.34 7.65
C ARG A 46 6.98 -6.82 7.66
N ALA A 47 5.99 -7.64 7.32
CA ALA A 47 6.17 -9.08 7.24
C ALA A 47 7.29 -9.47 6.27
N MET A 48 8.01 -10.56 6.59
CA MET A 48 9.21 -10.98 5.85
C MET A 48 8.94 -11.25 4.37
N TRP A 49 7.71 -11.59 3.99
CA TRP A 49 7.30 -11.88 2.60
C TRP A 49 6.98 -10.64 1.76
N THR A 50 7.01 -9.44 2.34
CA THR A 50 6.75 -8.18 1.61
C THR A 50 8.01 -7.63 0.93
N ASN A 51 7.86 -6.72 -0.04
CA ASN A 51 8.99 -5.91 -0.53
C ASN A 51 9.65 -5.19 0.67
N PHE A 52 10.96 -5.42 0.86
CA PHE A 52 11.74 -4.99 2.03
C PHE A 52 11.27 -5.53 3.39
N GLY A 53 10.79 -6.78 3.47
CA GLY A 53 10.39 -7.42 4.73
C GLY A 53 11.44 -7.40 5.84
N GLY A 54 10.98 -7.38 7.09
CA GLY A 54 11.84 -7.25 8.27
C GLY A 54 12.35 -5.82 8.51
N THR A 55 11.65 -4.83 7.95
CA THR A 55 11.89 -3.41 8.18
C THR A 55 10.68 -2.75 8.85
N TRP A 56 10.92 -1.64 9.52
CA TRP A 56 9.89 -0.82 10.16
C TRP A 56 9.49 0.36 9.25
N GLY A 57 8.20 0.67 9.20
CA GLY A 57 7.65 1.81 8.48
C GLY A 57 6.47 2.41 9.23
N ILE A 58 5.81 3.37 8.58
CA ILE A 58 4.48 3.84 8.99
C ILE A 58 3.41 3.04 8.23
N PRO A 59 2.22 2.85 8.82
CA PRO A 59 1.11 2.22 8.11
C PRO A 59 0.71 3.04 6.88
N GLY A 60 0.29 2.36 5.81
CA GLY A 60 -0.06 2.99 4.54
C GLY A 60 0.03 2.07 3.32
N GLY A 61 -0.66 2.49 2.26
CA GLY A 61 -0.82 1.69 1.05
C GLY A 61 -1.16 2.52 -0.19
N ALA A 62 -1.71 1.86 -1.20
CA ALA A 62 -1.98 2.47 -2.50
C ALA A 62 -3.15 3.46 -2.40
N VAL A 63 -3.07 4.56 -3.14
CA VAL A 63 -4.22 5.47 -3.30
C VAL A 63 -5.19 4.85 -4.31
N ASP A 64 -6.48 4.75 -3.97
CA ASP A 64 -7.51 4.22 -4.86
C ASP A 64 -8.16 5.30 -5.76
N VAL A 65 -8.96 4.88 -6.73
CA VAL A 65 -9.66 5.80 -7.63
C VAL A 65 -10.68 6.64 -6.88
N GLY A 66 -10.59 7.96 -7.05
CA GLY A 66 -11.45 8.93 -6.37
C GLY A 66 -11.03 9.22 -4.93
N GLU A 67 -9.96 8.57 -4.46
CA GLU A 67 -9.36 8.78 -3.15
C GLU A 67 -8.23 9.83 -3.24
N ASP A 68 -8.11 10.69 -2.23
CA ASP A 68 -6.92 11.54 -2.07
C ASP A 68 -5.91 10.88 -1.12
N ALA A 69 -4.70 11.45 -1.02
CA ALA A 69 -3.65 10.88 -0.18
C ALA A 69 -4.01 10.83 1.33
N ILE A 70 -4.86 11.73 1.82
CA ILE A 70 -5.27 11.75 3.23
C ILE A 70 -6.24 10.60 3.48
N ALA A 71 -7.26 10.47 2.64
CA ALA A 71 -8.22 9.38 2.71
C ALA A 71 -7.52 8.02 2.61
N ALA A 72 -6.58 7.86 1.68
CA ALA A 72 -5.79 6.64 1.52
C ALA A 72 -4.99 6.31 2.79
N ALA A 73 -4.24 7.27 3.34
CA ALA A 73 -3.45 7.03 4.54
C ALA A 73 -4.32 6.63 5.74
N LEU A 74 -5.49 7.24 5.91
CA LEU A 74 -6.42 6.92 7.00
C LEU A 74 -7.08 5.55 6.81
N ARG A 75 -7.55 5.23 5.60
CA ARG A 75 -8.14 3.93 5.27
C ARG A 75 -7.14 2.80 5.52
N GLU A 76 -5.95 2.91 4.94
CA GLU A 76 -4.89 1.91 5.07
C GLU A 76 -4.46 1.76 6.54
N THR A 77 -4.36 2.86 7.29
CA THR A 77 -4.05 2.77 8.73
C THR A 77 -5.14 2.02 9.50
N MET A 78 -6.42 2.28 9.20
CA MET A 78 -7.53 1.53 9.80
C MET A 78 -7.45 0.05 9.45
N GLU A 79 -7.22 -0.28 8.18
CA GLU A 79 -7.12 -1.64 7.66
C GLU A 79 -5.92 -2.40 8.26
N GLU A 80 -4.78 -1.74 8.46
CA GLU A 80 -3.55 -2.39 8.94
C GLU A 80 -3.43 -2.44 10.47
N THR A 81 -4.07 -1.51 11.18
CA THR A 81 -3.83 -1.31 12.62
C THR A 81 -5.09 -1.28 13.48
N GLY A 82 -6.27 -1.18 12.87
CA GLY A 82 -7.54 -1.00 13.59
C GLY A 82 -7.77 0.39 14.17
N VAL A 83 -6.87 1.35 13.95
CA VAL A 83 -7.05 2.74 14.39
C VAL A 83 -8.20 3.39 13.61
N ASP A 84 -9.23 3.84 14.32
CA ASP A 84 -10.37 4.54 13.72
C ASP A 84 -9.93 5.93 13.21
N PRO A 85 -10.22 6.29 11.95
CA PRO A 85 -9.95 7.63 11.43
C PRO A 85 -10.54 8.76 12.28
N ALA A 86 -11.63 8.51 13.03
CA ALA A 86 -12.22 9.48 13.95
C ALA A 86 -11.35 9.81 15.16
N ASP A 87 -10.40 8.94 15.54
CA ASP A 87 -9.43 9.17 16.61
C ASP A 87 -8.18 9.96 16.12
N VAL A 88 -8.10 10.28 14.82
CA VAL A 88 -6.96 10.97 14.20
C VAL A 88 -7.31 12.41 13.85
N THR A 89 -6.52 13.36 14.35
CA THR A 89 -6.53 14.75 13.88
C THR A 89 -5.44 14.94 12.85
N VAL A 90 -5.81 15.11 11.58
CA VAL A 90 -4.86 15.40 10.50
C VAL A 90 -4.35 16.83 10.62
N THR A 91 -3.03 17.01 10.64
CA THR A 91 -2.39 18.31 10.80
C THR A 91 -1.65 18.80 9.56
N GLY A 92 -1.40 17.92 8.60
CA GLY A 92 -0.78 18.26 7.32
C GLY A 92 -0.46 17.04 6.46
N SER A 93 0.16 17.28 5.31
CA SER A 93 0.63 16.21 4.42
C SER A 93 1.80 16.71 3.59
N GLU A 94 2.78 15.85 3.33
CA GLU A 94 3.96 16.17 2.54
C GLU A 94 4.28 15.05 1.54
N VAL A 95 4.59 15.39 0.29
CA VAL A 95 5.11 14.42 -0.68
C VAL A 95 6.58 14.14 -0.37
N THR A 96 6.85 12.97 0.21
CA THR A 96 8.17 12.57 0.72
C THR A 96 8.97 11.73 -0.27
N ALA A 97 8.33 11.19 -1.31
CA ALA A 97 9.03 10.54 -2.43
C ALA A 97 8.38 10.88 -3.77
N ARG A 98 9.20 11.07 -4.81
CA ARG A 98 8.79 11.23 -6.20
C ARG A 98 9.66 10.37 -7.10
N VAL A 99 9.04 9.70 -8.07
CA VAL A 99 9.72 8.76 -8.94
C VAL A 99 9.20 8.90 -10.37
N PRO A 100 10.07 9.16 -11.37
CA PRO A 100 9.67 9.12 -12.76
C PRO A 100 9.33 7.69 -13.18
N LEU A 101 8.20 7.52 -13.86
CA LEU A 101 7.70 6.23 -14.32
C LEU A 101 7.91 6.00 -15.80
N ASP A 102 8.18 4.76 -16.16
CA ASP A 102 8.03 4.28 -17.53
C ASP A 102 6.55 3.96 -17.83
N HIS A 103 5.90 3.23 -16.91
CA HIS A 103 4.47 2.91 -16.94
C HIS A 103 3.95 2.48 -15.57
N VAL A 104 2.64 2.34 -15.46
CA VAL A 104 1.97 1.57 -14.43
C VAL A 104 1.32 0.32 -15.02
N LEU A 105 1.13 -0.71 -14.21
CA LEU A 105 0.45 -1.94 -14.56
C LEU A 105 -0.92 -1.95 -13.86
N ARG A 106 -1.95 -1.52 -14.59
CA ARG A 106 -3.33 -1.44 -14.11
C ARG A 106 -3.95 -2.84 -14.02
N ARG A 107 -4.82 -3.02 -13.03
CA ARG A 107 -5.69 -4.19 -12.91
C ARG A 107 -7.01 -3.91 -13.64
N VAL A 108 -7.18 -4.50 -14.82
CA VAL A 108 -8.37 -4.32 -15.66
C VAL A 108 -9.27 -5.56 -15.57
N PRO A 109 -10.54 -5.42 -15.17
CA PRO A 109 -11.53 -6.50 -15.14
C PRO A 109 -11.58 -7.36 -16.40
N LEU A 110 -11.83 -8.67 -16.23
CA LEU A 110 -12.17 -9.54 -17.35
C LEU A 110 -13.59 -9.22 -17.83
N THR A 111 -13.77 -9.07 -19.14
CA THR A 111 -15.11 -9.04 -19.72
C THR A 111 -15.76 -10.42 -19.67
N ALA A 112 -17.09 -10.48 -19.80
CA ALA A 112 -17.83 -11.74 -19.82
C ALA A 112 -17.33 -12.73 -20.91
N GLY A 113 -16.84 -12.21 -22.04
CA GLY A 113 -16.27 -13.02 -23.12
C GLY A 113 -14.85 -13.54 -22.84
N GLU A 114 -14.14 -12.93 -21.89
CA GLU A 114 -12.78 -13.30 -21.51
C GLU A 114 -12.73 -14.23 -20.30
N LEU A 115 -13.81 -14.34 -19.51
CA LEU A 115 -13.90 -15.26 -18.37
C LEU A 115 -13.45 -16.70 -18.72
N PRO A 116 -13.79 -17.29 -19.88
CA PRO A 116 -13.31 -18.64 -20.24
C PRO A 116 -11.79 -18.74 -20.36
N LEU A 117 -11.06 -17.65 -20.60
CA LEU A 117 -9.60 -17.65 -20.66
C LEU A 117 -8.97 -17.92 -19.29
N ALA A 118 -9.67 -17.59 -18.20
CA ALA A 118 -9.22 -17.83 -16.84
C ALA A 118 -9.49 -19.27 -16.34
N ALA A 119 -10.12 -20.13 -17.15
CA ALA A 119 -10.48 -21.49 -16.78
C ALA A 119 -9.34 -22.29 -16.12
N PRO A 120 -8.08 -22.26 -16.62
CA PRO A 120 -6.99 -23.00 -15.97
C PRO A 120 -6.77 -22.61 -14.49
N VAL A 121 -6.99 -21.34 -14.15
CA VAL A 121 -6.85 -20.83 -12.78
C VAL A 121 -8.10 -21.14 -11.97
N THR A 122 -9.29 -20.86 -12.50
CA THR A 122 -10.55 -21.08 -11.77
C THR A 122 -10.80 -22.55 -11.50
N ASP A 123 -10.43 -23.44 -12.42
CA ASP A 123 -10.55 -24.89 -12.24
C ASP A 123 -9.58 -25.40 -11.15
N ALA A 124 -8.36 -24.86 -11.10
CA ALA A 124 -7.40 -25.18 -10.05
C ALA A 124 -7.87 -24.70 -8.67
N VAL A 125 -8.47 -23.51 -8.59
CA VAL A 125 -9.09 -22.99 -7.37
C VAL A 125 -10.28 -23.85 -6.96
N ALA A 126 -11.15 -24.24 -7.89
CA ALA A 126 -12.26 -25.16 -7.64
C ALA A 126 -11.76 -26.55 -7.18
N GLY A 127 -10.56 -26.95 -7.61
CA GLY A 127 -9.84 -28.14 -7.15
C GLY A 127 -9.22 -28.02 -5.75
N GLY A 128 -9.35 -26.86 -5.08
CA GLY A 128 -8.89 -26.63 -3.71
C GLY A 128 -7.55 -25.89 -3.58
N LEU A 129 -6.97 -25.40 -4.68
CA LEU A 129 -5.76 -24.60 -4.63
C LEU A 129 -6.08 -23.15 -4.21
N GLY A 130 -5.19 -22.50 -3.46
CA GLY A 130 -5.31 -21.06 -3.18
C GLY A 130 -5.22 -20.24 -4.47
N LEU A 131 -5.90 -19.10 -4.55
CA LEU A 131 -5.97 -18.29 -5.78
C LEU A 131 -4.59 -17.87 -6.31
N PHE A 132 -3.73 -17.36 -5.43
CA PHE A 132 -2.38 -16.92 -5.82
C PHE A 132 -1.49 -18.10 -6.21
N ASP A 133 -1.63 -19.24 -5.53
CA ASP A 133 -0.93 -20.48 -5.91
C ASP A 133 -1.41 -20.99 -7.28
N ALA A 134 -2.70 -20.88 -7.57
CA ALA A 134 -3.28 -21.25 -8.85
C ALA A 134 -2.79 -20.36 -9.99
N LEU A 135 -2.71 -19.05 -9.78
CA LEU A 135 -2.13 -18.10 -10.74
C LEU A 135 -0.66 -18.39 -11.01
N GLN A 136 0.12 -18.76 -9.99
CA GLN A 136 1.53 -19.12 -10.15
C GLN A 136 1.71 -20.45 -10.88
N ALA A 137 0.89 -21.45 -10.55
CA ALA A 137 0.96 -22.78 -11.15
C ALA A 137 0.42 -22.82 -12.60
N HIS A 138 -0.56 -21.98 -12.92
CA HIS A 138 -1.25 -21.95 -14.20
C HIS A 138 -1.24 -20.53 -14.79
N PRO A 139 -0.06 -20.03 -15.23
CA PRO A 139 0.03 -18.69 -15.79
C PRO A 139 -0.80 -18.57 -17.08
N VAL A 140 -1.73 -17.63 -17.09
CA VAL A 140 -2.58 -17.33 -18.24
C VAL A 140 -2.15 -16.01 -18.86
N THR A 141 -2.07 -15.99 -20.20
CA THR A 141 -1.79 -14.79 -20.99
C THR A 141 -2.90 -14.61 -22.01
N HIS A 142 -3.43 -13.40 -22.12
CA HIS A 142 -4.46 -13.08 -23.10
C HIS A 142 -3.88 -13.27 -24.53
N PRO A 143 -4.54 -14.04 -25.42
CA PRO A 143 -3.95 -14.50 -26.68
C PRO A 143 -3.70 -13.38 -27.70
N VAL A 144 -4.43 -12.26 -27.61
CA VAL A 144 -4.28 -11.12 -28.52
C VAL A 144 -3.33 -10.05 -27.96
N THR A 145 -3.61 -9.55 -26.76
CA THR A 145 -2.86 -8.45 -26.15
C THR A 145 -1.56 -8.88 -25.48
N GLY A 146 -1.40 -10.16 -25.11
CA GLY A 146 -0.26 -10.61 -24.32
C GLY A 146 -0.33 -10.21 -22.84
N HIS A 147 -1.44 -9.66 -22.37
CA HIS A 147 -1.61 -9.26 -20.96
C HIS A 147 -1.68 -10.49 -20.06
N ARG A 148 -1.04 -10.42 -18.90
CA ARG A 148 -1.03 -11.52 -17.93
C ARG A 148 -2.26 -11.48 -17.04
N LEU A 149 -2.84 -12.65 -16.76
CA LEU A 149 -3.88 -12.79 -15.76
C LEU A 149 -3.28 -12.67 -14.36
N VAL A 150 -3.85 -11.81 -13.54
CA VAL A 150 -3.50 -11.61 -12.12
C VAL A 150 -4.78 -11.53 -11.28
N ALA A 151 -4.65 -11.34 -9.98
CA ALA A 151 -5.76 -11.06 -9.09
C ALA A 151 -5.56 -9.75 -8.32
N THR A 152 -6.66 -9.09 -7.94
CA THR A 152 -6.69 -8.02 -6.94
C THR A 152 -6.32 -8.56 -5.56
N ILE A 153 -6.10 -7.68 -4.58
CA ILE A 153 -5.87 -8.12 -3.19
C ILE A 153 -7.11 -8.83 -2.62
N ASP A 154 -8.30 -8.39 -3.02
CA ASP A 154 -9.60 -9.01 -2.70
C ASP A 154 -9.88 -10.32 -3.45
N GLY A 155 -8.95 -10.76 -4.31
CA GLY A 155 -9.03 -12.02 -5.03
C GLY A 155 -9.86 -11.98 -6.31
N GLU A 156 -10.10 -10.81 -6.88
CA GLU A 156 -10.79 -10.68 -8.16
C GLU A 156 -9.82 -10.83 -9.34
N LEU A 157 -10.14 -11.69 -10.30
CA LEU A 157 -9.31 -11.89 -11.49
C LEU A 157 -9.35 -10.69 -12.42
N CYS A 158 -8.18 -10.28 -12.91
CA CYS A 158 -8.02 -9.12 -13.80
C CYS A 158 -6.82 -9.32 -14.74
N TRP A 159 -6.82 -8.58 -15.85
CA TRP A 159 -5.65 -8.42 -16.72
C TRP A 159 -4.72 -7.35 -16.17
N GLU A 160 -3.42 -7.66 -16.16
CA GLU A 160 -2.36 -6.68 -15.92
C GLU A 160 -2.07 -5.91 -17.22
N VAL A 161 -2.48 -4.65 -17.29
CA VAL A 161 -2.44 -3.82 -18.50
C VAL A 161 -1.48 -2.64 -18.32
N PRO A 162 -0.48 -2.46 -19.19
CA PRO A 162 0.44 -1.33 -19.11
C PRO A 162 -0.26 -0.02 -19.51
N ASP A 163 -0.07 1.01 -18.69
CA ASP A 163 -0.52 2.38 -18.91
C ASP A 163 0.68 3.32 -18.81
N HIS A 164 1.08 3.87 -19.96
CA HIS A 164 2.20 4.80 -20.10
C HIS A 164 1.78 6.27 -19.93
N THR A 165 0.52 6.55 -19.61
CA THR A 165 0.05 7.94 -19.45
C THR A 165 0.45 8.53 -18.09
N VAL A 166 0.63 7.67 -17.08
CA VAL A 166 1.16 8.05 -15.77
C VAL A 166 2.68 8.16 -15.84
N ARG A 167 3.22 9.35 -15.57
CA ARG A 167 4.66 9.67 -15.73
C ARG A 167 5.41 9.86 -14.42
N GLU A 168 4.70 9.99 -13.31
CA GLU A 168 5.29 10.15 -11.99
C GLU A 168 4.49 9.36 -10.97
N TRP A 169 5.20 8.75 -10.02
CA TRP A 169 4.65 8.14 -8.83
C TRP A 169 5.08 8.95 -7.62
N THR A 170 4.18 9.13 -6.67
CA THR A 170 4.44 9.85 -5.42
C THR A 170 4.08 9.02 -4.21
N TYR A 171 4.89 9.16 -3.15
CA TYR A 171 4.50 8.76 -1.80
C TYR A 171 4.20 10.02 -0.99
N THR A 172 3.00 10.09 -0.40
CA THR A 172 2.60 11.19 0.47
C THR A 172 2.57 10.72 1.92
N THR A 173 3.31 11.39 2.79
CA THR A 173 3.22 11.17 4.22
C THR A 173 2.22 12.15 4.81
N VAL A 174 1.17 11.63 5.44
CA VAL A 174 0.14 12.41 6.13
C VAL A 174 0.54 12.52 7.60
N LEU A 175 0.52 13.73 8.15
CA LEU A 175 0.83 14.00 9.55
C LEU A 175 -0.49 13.99 10.34
N GLY A 176 -0.52 13.23 11.44
CA GLY A 176 -1.69 13.19 12.31
C GLY A 176 -1.31 13.03 13.77
N THR A 177 -2.22 13.46 14.65
CA THR A 177 -2.10 13.27 16.10
C THR A 177 -3.32 12.53 16.65
N ALA A 178 -3.09 11.70 17.66
CA ALA A 178 -4.12 11.12 18.51
C ALA A 178 -4.07 11.79 19.89
N SER A 179 -5.22 11.93 20.55
CA SER A 179 -5.30 12.55 21.88
C SER A 179 -4.82 11.65 23.03
N ARG A 180 -4.58 10.37 22.75
CA ARG A 180 -4.20 9.32 23.69
C ARG A 180 -3.53 8.16 22.95
N LEU A 181 -2.91 7.26 23.68
CA LEU A 181 -2.48 5.98 23.14
C LEU A 181 -3.71 5.18 22.66
N LEU A 182 -3.67 4.72 21.41
CA LEU A 182 -4.75 3.92 20.81
C LEU A 182 -4.38 2.44 20.88
N GLU A 183 -5.40 1.60 21.08
CA GLU A 183 -5.27 0.16 21.01
C GLU A 183 -5.07 -0.25 19.55
N LEU A 184 -4.16 -1.19 19.32
CA LEU A 184 -3.79 -1.66 18.00
C LEU A 184 -4.28 -3.09 17.81
N THR A 185 -4.92 -3.35 16.68
CA THR A 185 -5.34 -4.68 16.25
C THR A 185 -4.51 -5.07 15.04
N PRO A 186 -3.47 -5.92 15.21
CA PRO A 186 -2.67 -6.38 14.08
C PRO A 186 -3.53 -7.15 13.08
N THR A 187 -3.28 -6.93 11.79
CA THR A 187 -3.86 -7.74 10.72
C THR A 187 -2.86 -8.74 10.17
N ALA A 188 -3.31 -9.58 9.23
CA ALA A 188 -2.45 -10.57 8.59
C ALA A 188 -1.23 -9.97 7.86
N GLU A 189 -1.24 -8.66 7.56
CA GLU A 189 -0.18 -7.98 6.82
C GLU A 189 0.92 -7.38 7.71
N SER A 190 0.63 -7.15 8.99
CA SER A 190 1.59 -6.68 9.99
C SER A 190 2.09 -7.84 10.87
N THR A 191 3.41 -8.01 10.99
CA THR A 191 3.95 -8.98 11.97
C THR A 191 4.02 -8.40 13.37
N ASP A 192 4.11 -7.08 13.48
CA ASP A 192 4.14 -6.34 14.74
C ASP A 192 3.67 -4.89 14.53
N LEU A 193 3.04 -4.32 15.54
CA LEU A 193 2.60 -2.92 15.61
C LEU A 193 3.06 -2.34 16.94
N ALA A 194 3.69 -1.18 16.91
CA ALA A 194 4.24 -0.57 18.11
C ALA A 194 4.09 0.94 18.13
N TRP A 195 3.86 1.47 19.34
CA TRP A 195 4.11 2.87 19.65
C TRP A 195 5.56 3.01 20.10
N CYS A 196 6.39 3.65 19.28
CA CYS A 196 7.83 3.79 19.53
C CYS A 196 8.17 5.25 19.88
N PRO A 197 9.00 5.53 20.90
CA PRO A 197 9.50 6.87 21.14
C PRO A 197 10.11 7.47 19.88
N LEU A 198 9.65 8.65 19.48
CA LEU A 198 10.01 9.26 18.19
C LEU A 198 11.53 9.43 18.02
N ASP A 199 12.25 9.66 19.11
CA ASP A 199 13.70 9.81 19.13
C ASP A 199 14.45 8.49 18.90
N GLU A 200 13.82 7.35 19.22
CA GLU A 200 14.37 5.99 19.07
C GLU A 200 14.02 5.35 17.72
N VAL A 201 13.01 5.87 16.99
CA VAL A 201 12.56 5.33 15.69
C VAL A 201 13.72 5.18 14.70
N ALA A 202 14.69 6.09 14.69
CA ALA A 202 15.83 6.05 13.79
C ALA A 202 16.77 4.85 14.03
N GLU A 203 16.72 4.26 15.22
CA GLU A 203 17.50 3.08 15.63
C GLU A 203 16.90 1.78 15.09
N LEU A 204 15.61 1.79 14.72
CA LEU A 204 14.97 0.66 14.08
C LEU A 204 15.57 0.40 12.68
N ARG A 205 15.38 -0.83 12.21
CA ARG A 205 15.68 -1.18 10.81
C ARG A 205 14.59 -0.60 9.89
N LEU A 206 14.61 0.70 9.69
CA LEU A 206 13.61 1.41 8.87
C LEU A 206 13.67 1.03 7.39
N LEU A 207 12.50 1.02 6.76
CA LEU A 207 12.32 1.01 5.31
C LEU A 207 13.11 2.19 4.71
N PRO A 208 13.97 2.01 3.68
CA PRO A 208 14.92 3.05 3.28
C PRO A 208 14.28 4.39 2.88
N PRO A 209 13.20 4.43 2.05
CA PRO A 209 12.49 5.69 1.80
C PRO A 209 11.96 6.39 3.07
N PHE A 210 11.49 5.62 4.06
CA PHE A 210 11.01 6.19 5.31
C PHE A 210 12.17 6.76 6.15
N ARG A 211 13.31 6.06 6.19
CA ARG A 211 14.53 6.55 6.84
C ARG A 211 14.99 7.89 6.24
N GLU A 212 14.91 8.02 4.93
CA GLU A 212 15.28 9.25 4.21
C GLU A 212 14.33 10.42 4.53
N ALA A 213 13.03 10.14 4.65
CA ALA A 213 12.00 11.16 4.93
C ALA A 213 11.95 11.59 6.41
N LEU A 214 12.32 10.71 7.35
CA LEU A 214 12.13 10.91 8.79
C LEU A 214 12.67 12.24 9.35
N PRO A 215 13.88 12.72 8.99
CA PRO A 215 14.38 14.00 9.51
C PRO A 215 13.49 15.19 9.14
N GLY A 216 13.01 15.25 7.90
CA GLY A 216 12.11 16.31 7.44
C GLY A 216 10.73 16.24 8.11
N LEU A 217 10.21 15.03 8.31
CA LEU A 217 8.95 14.81 9.02
C LEU A 217 9.02 15.25 10.50
N ARG A 218 10.13 14.99 11.18
CA ARG A 218 10.36 15.47 12.56
C ARG A 218 10.41 17.00 12.63
N GLU A 219 11.04 17.64 11.64
CA GLU A 219 11.08 19.10 11.56
C GLU A 219 9.67 19.69 11.38
N LEU A 220 8.84 19.10 10.51
CA LEU A 220 7.45 19.52 10.31
C LEU A 220 6.62 19.44 11.59
N LEU A 221 6.79 18.38 12.39
CA LEU A 221 6.10 18.24 13.68
C LEU A 221 6.50 19.32 14.68
N SER A 222 7.78 19.68 14.75
CA SER A 222 8.26 20.73 15.66
C SER A 222 7.78 22.15 15.34
N ARG A 223 7.17 22.34 14.16
CA ARG A 223 6.66 23.64 13.69
C ARG A 223 5.17 23.83 13.96
N GLN A 224 4.49 22.80 14.47
CA GLN A 224 3.07 22.81 14.84
C GLN A 224 2.89 23.16 16.32
#